data_AF-A0A0B8WDK6-F1
#
_entry.id   AF-A0A0B8WDK6-F1
#
_cell.length_a   1.000
_cell.length_b   1.000
_cell.length_c   1.000
_cell.angle_alpha   90.00
_cell.angle_beta   90.00
_cell.angle_gamma   90.00
#
_symmetry.space_group_name_H-M   'P 1'
#
loop_
_entity.id
_entity.type
_entity.pdbx_description
1 polymer ?
#
loop_
_entity_poly.entity_id
_entity_poly.type
_entity_poly.pdbx_seq_one_letter_code
_entity_poly.pdbx_strand_id
1 'polypeptide(L)'
;MHYQKESRVKQSRTSFWLYTFCCFTCFAVFGWYGLYYRPDSSDFASSTEETVIQKINLANQSVSTMTTAQQKDDMTCNCQFGSTPNILSFEKPEDCGKDRNYLQEKFESFKKADTQGLFAAPRDYSKTADILPRKCALYIMRRFWKDRALTPEEKREADIAYNRTKGPTEQREVKDVKDYRPDPQLFSKCDKDAEGTPTRYGHKACVTEDYVNLVYNSLIDVADCLDVPAKFIAPKLSNESGLHVNAFGLVNDGGIGQFTDQALVDVAQNYPSFKGRITNSEKESCKRLMKIPGAVPKTAADIKSADAHRCHAISTPPNPLRSLVYYGIFYHATKRNSNNAFARSTDSKDPNFKGAEALMKEAGIDHFDKETIKEMLFVMAYNSGPGRPPMFFREWLKYRLTTIKKYPITKADFDMNYWFESGQNKLKAGEARAKAISKGGKPLTLAQYLFAYKDSIYIPAVKAQARLLDKGLGAGTCTEQNFLEL
;
A
#
# COMPACT_ATOMS: atom_id res chain seq x y z
N MET A 1 65.73 28.02 4.50
CA MET A 1 65.31 27.24 3.32
C MET A 1 64.40 26.11 3.80
N HIS A 2 63.10 26.38 3.96
CA HIS A 2 62.06 25.36 4.08
C HIS A 2 60.72 26.02 3.73
N TYR A 3 60.03 25.43 2.77
CA TYR A 3 58.79 25.89 2.18
C TYR A 3 57.63 25.59 3.13
N GLN A 4 56.97 26.61 3.67
CA GLN A 4 55.59 26.53 4.14
C GLN A 4 54.69 27.15 3.06
N LYS A 5 53.82 26.32 2.47
CA LYS A 5 52.81 26.75 1.50
C LYS A 5 51.46 26.74 2.21
N GLU A 6 51.07 27.88 2.77
CA GLU A 6 49.69 28.11 3.21
C GLU A 6 48.78 28.21 1.98
N SER A 7 47.87 27.25 1.82
CA SER A 7 46.76 27.37 0.87
C SER A 7 45.58 28.04 1.57
N ARG A 8 45.35 29.31 1.25
CA ARG A 8 44.07 29.98 1.52
C ARG A 8 42.99 29.34 0.66
N VAL A 9 42.10 28.57 1.28
CA VAL A 9 40.83 28.16 0.65
C VAL A 9 39.91 29.38 0.62
N LYS A 10 39.72 29.96 -0.56
CA LYS A 10 38.64 30.92 -0.82
C LYS A 10 37.31 30.16 -0.80
N GLN A 11 36.50 30.37 0.23
CA GLN A 11 35.07 30.02 0.19
C GLN A 11 34.37 30.93 -0.83
N SER A 12 34.06 30.37 -1.98
CA SER A 12 33.11 30.96 -2.93
C SER A 12 31.70 30.60 -2.50
N ARG A 13 30.97 31.58 -1.97
CA ARG A 13 29.50 31.54 -1.88
C ARG A 13 28.94 31.70 -3.29
N THR A 14 28.51 30.60 -3.89
CA THR A 14 27.66 30.63 -5.09
C THR A 14 26.28 30.10 -4.76
N SER A 15 25.33 31.01 -4.87
CA SER A 15 23.89 30.86 -4.76
C SER A 15 23.38 29.75 -5.68
N PHE A 16 22.69 28.77 -5.10
CA PHE A 16 22.11 27.65 -5.82
C PHE A 16 20.67 28.01 -6.22
N TRP A 17 20.50 28.53 -7.44
CA TRP A 17 19.22 28.61 -8.14
C TRP A 17 19.41 28.10 -9.57
N LEU A 18 18.39 27.39 -10.06
CA LEU A 18 18.24 26.73 -11.37
C LEU A 18 18.86 25.33 -11.54
N TYR A 19 18.10 24.32 -11.12
CA TYR A 19 17.86 23.11 -11.93
C TYR A 19 16.36 22.86 -11.97
N THR A 20 15.70 23.33 -13.03
CA THR A 20 14.30 23.05 -13.31
C THR A 20 14.13 22.85 -14.79
N PHE A 21 14.83 21.87 -15.39
CA PHE A 21 14.59 21.43 -16.77
C PHE A 21 15.36 20.12 -17.03
N CYS A 22 14.84 18.98 -16.54
CA CYS A 22 15.18 17.63 -17.05
C CYS A 22 14.33 16.48 -16.46
N CYS A 23 13.02 16.67 -16.23
CA CYS A 23 12.12 15.58 -15.83
C CYS A 23 10.81 15.53 -16.63
N PHE A 24 10.83 15.99 -17.88
CA PHE A 24 9.70 15.89 -18.79
C PHE A 24 10.03 14.92 -19.92
N THR A 25 9.92 13.60 -19.66
CA THR A 25 9.63 12.54 -20.67
C THR A 25 9.62 11.10 -20.13
N CYS A 26 9.92 10.82 -18.87
CA CYS A 26 9.93 9.45 -18.35
C CYS A 26 8.90 9.29 -17.24
N PHE A 27 7.79 8.60 -17.52
CA PHE A 27 6.97 7.75 -16.63
C PHE A 27 5.58 7.57 -17.26
N ALA A 28 5.55 6.81 -18.36
CA ALA A 28 4.34 6.24 -18.93
C ALA A 28 4.49 4.72 -19.04
N VAL A 29 4.83 4.04 -17.94
CA VAL A 29 4.63 2.59 -17.79
C VAL A 29 4.40 2.28 -16.30
N PHE A 30 3.20 2.58 -15.80
CA PHE A 30 2.64 1.79 -14.70
C PHE A 30 2.05 0.54 -15.33
N GLY A 31 2.47 -0.64 -14.88
CA GLY A 31 1.84 -1.90 -15.25
C GLY A 31 0.35 -1.84 -14.93
N TRP A 32 -0.46 -1.99 -15.96
CA TRP A 32 -1.92 -1.96 -15.90
C TRP A 32 -2.44 -3.20 -15.15
N TYR A 33 -3.12 -2.97 -14.03
CA TYR A 33 -4.21 -3.83 -13.57
C TYR A 33 -5.44 -2.94 -13.39
N GLY A 34 -6.29 -2.91 -14.41
CA GLY A 34 -7.66 -2.46 -14.23
C GLY A 34 -8.43 -3.54 -13.48
N LEU A 35 -8.88 -3.25 -12.26
CA LEU A 35 -10.02 -3.97 -11.70
C LEU A 35 -11.23 -3.54 -12.55
N TYR A 36 -11.64 -4.38 -13.50
CA TYR A 36 -12.82 -4.13 -14.31
C TYR A 36 -14.06 -4.20 -13.42
N TYR A 37 -14.60 -3.05 -13.06
CA TYR A 37 -15.95 -2.92 -12.53
C TYR A 37 -16.64 -1.80 -13.31
N ARG A 38 -17.68 -2.15 -14.07
CA ARG A 38 -18.56 -1.18 -14.73
C ARG A 38 -19.99 -1.50 -14.31
N PRO A 39 -20.77 -0.50 -13.89
CA PRO A 39 -22.19 -0.67 -13.61
C PRO A 39 -22.98 -0.56 -14.92
N ASP A 40 -23.90 -1.49 -15.13
CA ASP A 40 -24.83 -1.45 -16.27
C ASP A 40 -25.93 -0.40 -16.07
N SER A 41 -26.49 0.00 -17.21
CA SER A 41 -27.30 1.19 -17.47
C SER A 41 -28.78 1.07 -17.07
N SER A 42 -29.29 2.16 -16.49
CA SER A 42 -30.61 2.78 -16.60
C SER A 42 -31.88 1.90 -16.76
N ASP A 43 -32.65 1.81 -15.67
CA ASP A 43 -34.00 2.38 -15.59
C ASP A 43 -34.32 2.76 -14.13
N PHE A 44 -34.96 3.92 -13.93
CA PHE A 44 -35.30 4.49 -12.63
C PHE A 44 -36.62 3.88 -12.10
N ALA A 45 -36.58 3.24 -10.93
CA ALA A 45 -37.51 3.37 -9.79
C ALA A 45 -37.57 2.06 -8.96
N SER A 46 -37.30 2.19 -7.65
CA SER A 46 -36.98 1.15 -6.64
C SER A 46 -35.61 0.51 -6.83
N SER A 47 -34.68 0.81 -5.92
CA SER A 47 -33.28 0.40 -6.08
C SER A 47 -33.11 -1.11 -5.85
N THR A 48 -32.27 -1.75 -6.66
CA THR A 48 -31.77 -3.12 -6.42
C THR A 48 -31.09 -3.22 -5.05
N GLU A 49 -30.58 -2.10 -4.51
CA GLU A 49 -30.09 -1.98 -3.14
C GLU A 49 -31.20 -2.10 -2.09
N GLU A 50 -32.38 -1.50 -2.27
CA GLU A 50 -33.54 -1.72 -1.37
C GLU A 50 -34.05 -3.16 -1.43
N THR A 51 -33.98 -3.82 -2.58
CA THR A 51 -34.39 -5.22 -2.73
C THR A 51 -33.39 -6.17 -2.03
N VAL A 52 -32.10 -5.84 -2.10
CA VAL A 52 -31.03 -6.57 -1.41
C VAL A 52 -31.07 -6.29 0.10
N ILE A 53 -31.31 -5.05 0.52
CA ILE A 53 -31.48 -4.67 1.93
C ILE A 53 -32.74 -5.33 2.51
N GLN A 54 -33.86 -5.39 1.78
CA GLN A 54 -35.04 -6.13 2.20
C GLN A 54 -34.79 -7.63 2.31
N LYS A 55 -34.04 -8.24 1.37
CA LYS A 55 -33.66 -9.66 1.46
C LYS A 55 -32.70 -9.94 2.63
N ILE A 56 -31.78 -9.02 2.93
CA ILE A 56 -30.89 -9.11 4.09
C ILE A 56 -31.67 -8.93 5.39
N ASN A 57 -32.64 -8.01 5.44
CA ASN A 57 -33.48 -7.81 6.62
C ASN A 57 -34.46 -8.97 6.85
N LEU A 58 -35.00 -9.58 5.79
CA LEU A 58 -35.78 -10.82 5.86
C LEU A 58 -34.93 -12.00 6.34
N ALA A 59 -33.69 -12.12 5.85
CA ALA A 59 -32.74 -13.13 6.32
C ALA A 59 -32.37 -12.93 7.79
N ASN A 60 -32.14 -11.69 8.23
CA ASN A 60 -31.83 -11.37 9.63
C ASN A 60 -33.04 -11.57 10.55
N GLN A 61 -34.26 -11.34 10.07
CA GLN A 61 -35.49 -11.65 10.80
C GLN A 61 -35.70 -13.16 10.95
N SER A 62 -35.36 -13.97 9.94
CA SER A 62 -35.40 -15.44 10.05
C SER A 62 -34.33 -16.03 10.98
N VAL A 63 -33.24 -15.30 11.23
CA VAL A 63 -32.23 -15.68 12.24
C VAL A 63 -32.67 -15.29 13.66
N SER A 64 -33.52 -14.27 13.78
CA SER A 64 -34.01 -13.77 15.09
C SER A 64 -35.19 -14.58 15.66
N THR A 65 -35.79 -15.49 14.88
CA THR A 65 -36.90 -16.35 15.29
C THR A 65 -36.51 -17.79 15.63
N MET A 66 -35.22 -18.13 15.66
CA MET A 66 -34.79 -19.43 16.18
C MET A 66 -34.83 -19.44 17.71
N THR A 67 -35.91 -20.03 18.21
CA THR A 67 -36.21 -20.27 19.62
C THR A 67 -35.12 -21.04 20.37
N THR A 68 -34.98 -20.67 21.64
CA THR A 68 -33.99 -21.04 22.67
C THR A 68 -33.98 -22.51 23.12
N ALA A 69 -34.13 -23.47 22.20
CA ALA A 69 -34.21 -24.88 22.58
C ALA A 69 -33.48 -25.82 21.60
N GLN A 70 -32.22 -25.51 21.27
CA GLN A 70 -31.28 -26.49 20.70
C GLN A 70 -29.84 -25.98 20.85
N GLN A 71 -29.44 -25.71 22.10
CA GLN A 71 -28.05 -25.48 22.47
C GLN A 71 -27.52 -26.75 23.12
N LYS A 72 -26.90 -27.62 22.32
CA LYS A 72 -25.73 -28.43 22.70
C LYS A 72 -25.33 -29.28 21.49
N ASP A 73 -24.05 -29.14 21.16
CA ASP A 73 -23.30 -29.88 20.16
C ASP A 73 -23.53 -29.45 18.70
N ASP A 74 -22.43 -29.07 18.05
CA ASP A 74 -22.28 -28.59 16.66
C ASP A 74 -22.74 -27.17 16.31
N MET A 75 -22.03 -26.17 16.86
CA MET A 75 -21.86 -24.88 16.18
C MET A 75 -20.41 -24.69 15.71
N THR A 76 -20.04 -25.38 14.63
CA THR A 76 -19.08 -24.81 13.68
C THR A 76 -19.87 -24.03 12.63
N CYS A 77 -20.20 -22.78 12.92
CA CYS A 77 -20.66 -21.86 11.89
C CYS A 77 -19.51 -21.65 10.89
N ASN A 78 -19.49 -22.45 9.83
CA ASN A 78 -18.65 -22.23 8.66
C ASN A 78 -19.22 -21.02 7.89
N CYS A 79 -18.89 -19.82 8.35
CA CYS A 79 -18.96 -18.64 7.50
C CYS A 79 -17.94 -18.87 6.37
N GLN A 80 -18.42 -19.22 5.17
CA GLN A 80 -17.55 -19.25 3.99
C GLN A 80 -17.09 -17.82 3.68
N PHE A 81 -15.92 -17.47 4.22
CA PHE A 81 -15.24 -16.22 3.91
C PHE A 81 -14.63 -16.29 2.50
N GLY A 82 -15.19 -15.51 1.58
CA GLY A 82 -14.67 -15.29 0.23
C GLY A 82 -15.16 -16.30 -0.81
N SER A 83 -15.55 -15.80 -1.99
CA SER A 83 -15.97 -16.59 -3.15
C SER A 83 -14.83 -17.37 -3.84
N THR A 84 -13.68 -17.50 -3.19
CA THR A 84 -12.53 -18.25 -3.70
C THR A 84 -12.25 -19.40 -2.74
N PRO A 85 -12.49 -20.66 -3.14
CA PRO A 85 -12.10 -21.82 -2.34
C PRO A 85 -10.61 -21.73 -1.95
N ASN A 86 -10.29 -22.02 -0.69
CA ASN A 86 -8.92 -22.21 -0.19
C ASN A 86 -8.00 -20.97 -0.14
N ILE A 87 -8.51 -19.74 -0.20
CA ILE A 87 -7.65 -18.54 -0.06
C ILE A 87 -7.08 -18.37 1.36
N LEU A 88 -7.72 -18.98 2.36
CA LEU A 88 -7.28 -19.00 3.76
C LEU A 88 -6.58 -20.31 4.15
N SER A 89 -6.17 -21.11 3.17
CA SER A 89 -5.37 -22.31 3.38
C SER A 89 -3.90 -22.00 3.12
N PHE A 90 -3.03 -22.46 4.00
CA PHE A 90 -1.60 -22.47 3.77
C PHE A 90 -1.26 -23.43 2.63
N GLU A 91 -0.25 -23.08 1.84
CA GLU A 91 0.36 -24.04 0.93
C GLU A 91 1.30 -24.96 1.68
N LYS A 92 1.43 -26.18 1.18
CA LYS A 92 2.45 -27.11 1.64
C LYS A 92 3.67 -27.00 0.73
N PRO A 93 4.91 -27.02 1.27
CA PRO A 93 6.12 -26.98 0.45
C PRO A 93 6.12 -28.04 -0.66
N GLU A 94 5.60 -29.23 -0.39
CA GLU A 94 5.60 -30.36 -1.33
C GLU A 94 4.77 -30.05 -2.60
N ASP A 95 3.78 -29.16 -2.49
CA ASP A 95 2.86 -28.79 -3.57
C ASP A 95 3.38 -27.61 -4.44
N CYS A 96 4.42 -26.91 -3.98
CA CYS A 96 4.86 -25.63 -4.56
C CYS A 96 5.97 -25.75 -5.63
N GLY A 97 6.68 -26.88 -5.69
CA GLY A 97 7.84 -27.05 -6.57
C GLY A 97 9.09 -26.26 -6.14
N LYS A 98 10.26 -26.62 -6.70
CA LYS A 98 11.56 -26.06 -6.28
C LYS A 98 11.66 -24.54 -6.47
N ASP A 99 11.12 -24.02 -7.55
CA ASP A 99 11.25 -22.60 -7.90
C ASP A 99 10.52 -21.67 -6.92
N ARG A 100 9.43 -22.16 -6.31
CA ARG A 100 8.66 -21.40 -5.31
C ARG A 100 9.14 -21.64 -3.88
N ASN A 101 9.76 -22.79 -3.64
CA ASN A 101 10.33 -23.15 -2.34
C ASN A 101 11.71 -22.53 -2.05
N TYR A 102 12.25 -21.69 -2.93
CA TYR A 102 13.59 -21.13 -2.76
C TYR A 102 13.76 -20.30 -1.47
N LEU A 103 12.67 -19.72 -0.92
CA LEU A 103 12.72 -19.05 0.38
C LEU A 103 12.71 -20.00 1.57
N GLN A 104 12.30 -21.26 1.40
CA GLN A 104 12.23 -22.24 2.49
C GLN A 104 13.63 -22.47 3.10
N GLU A 105 14.65 -22.66 2.26
CA GLU A 105 16.05 -22.82 2.72
C GLU A 105 16.55 -21.57 3.47
N LYS A 106 16.13 -20.38 3.02
CA LYS A 106 16.45 -19.11 3.66
C LYS A 106 15.70 -18.93 4.98
N PHE A 107 14.48 -19.48 5.11
CA PHE A 107 13.74 -19.50 6.37
C PHE A 107 14.33 -20.46 7.38
N GLU A 108 14.88 -21.60 6.97
CA GLU A 108 15.64 -22.46 7.88
C GLU A 108 16.88 -21.73 8.43
N SER A 109 17.52 -20.91 7.60
CA SER A 109 18.61 -20.03 8.05
C SER A 109 18.11 -18.94 9.01
N PHE A 110 16.92 -18.39 8.79
CA PHE A 110 16.29 -17.45 9.71
C PHE A 110 15.92 -18.12 11.05
N LYS A 111 15.34 -19.32 11.04
CA LYS A 111 15.02 -20.10 12.25
C LYS A 111 16.25 -20.36 13.11
N LYS A 112 17.41 -20.61 12.49
CA LYS A 112 18.69 -20.71 13.20
C LYS A 112 19.11 -19.40 13.88
N ALA A 113 18.81 -18.26 13.27
CA ALA A 113 19.03 -16.95 13.88
C ALA A 113 17.97 -16.59 14.95
N ASP A 114 16.78 -17.18 14.86
CA ASP A 114 15.66 -17.04 15.78
C ASP A 114 15.59 -18.22 16.77
N THR A 115 16.63 -18.36 17.60
CA THR A 115 16.81 -19.51 18.52
C THR A 115 15.67 -19.69 19.53
N GLN A 116 14.86 -18.66 19.76
CA GLN A 116 13.71 -18.67 20.67
C GLN A 116 12.39 -18.90 19.92
N GLY A 117 12.41 -19.09 18.60
CA GLY A 117 11.22 -19.29 17.78
C GLY A 117 10.26 -18.09 17.81
N LEU A 118 10.77 -16.88 18.05
CA LEU A 118 9.96 -15.69 18.26
C LEU A 118 9.16 -15.35 17.00
N PHE A 119 9.71 -15.55 15.81
CA PHE A 119 9.11 -15.09 14.56
C PHE A 119 8.62 -16.23 13.67
N ALA A 120 9.33 -17.35 13.63
CA ALA A 120 8.92 -18.48 12.79
C ALA A 120 7.80 -19.33 13.41
N ALA A 121 7.71 -19.41 14.75
CA ALA A 121 6.71 -20.22 15.41
C ALA A 121 5.33 -19.54 15.46
N PRO A 122 4.24 -20.32 15.57
CA PRO A 122 2.93 -19.79 15.91
C PRO A 122 2.99 -19.04 17.25
N ARG A 123 2.28 -17.91 17.33
CA ARG A 123 2.11 -17.15 18.59
C ARG A 123 0.67 -17.26 19.06
N ASP A 124 0.45 -16.96 20.34
CA ASP A 124 -0.90 -16.74 20.86
C ASP A 124 -1.48 -15.44 20.23
N TYR A 125 -2.24 -15.63 19.16
CA TYR A 125 -2.84 -14.53 18.39
C TYR A 125 -4.02 -13.87 19.09
N SER A 126 -4.54 -14.45 20.19
CA SER A 126 -5.65 -13.83 20.93
C SER A 126 -5.26 -12.47 21.50
N LYS A 127 -3.97 -12.28 21.84
CA LYS A 127 -3.42 -11.04 22.40
C LYS A 127 -3.16 -9.95 21.36
N THR A 128 -3.16 -10.29 20.07
CA THR A 128 -2.84 -9.36 18.97
C THR A 128 -3.94 -9.30 17.91
N ALA A 129 -5.05 -10.01 18.12
CA ALA A 129 -6.19 -10.07 17.19
C ALA A 129 -6.79 -8.68 16.94
N ASP A 130 -6.81 -7.83 17.97
CA ASP A 130 -7.33 -6.46 17.86
C ASP A 130 -6.41 -5.55 17.04
N ILE A 131 -5.11 -5.88 16.98
CA ILE A 131 -4.10 -5.13 16.21
C ILE A 131 -4.22 -5.47 14.72
N LEU A 132 -4.10 -6.75 14.37
CA LEU A 132 -4.34 -7.27 13.02
C LEU A 132 -4.38 -8.80 13.12
N PRO A 133 -5.48 -9.47 12.73
CA PRO A 133 -5.53 -10.93 12.76
C PRO A 133 -4.55 -11.59 11.77
N ARG A 134 -3.92 -12.71 12.15
CA ARG A 134 -3.01 -13.48 11.25
C ARG A 134 -3.64 -13.83 9.91
N LYS A 135 -4.94 -14.17 9.92
CA LYS A 135 -5.70 -14.48 8.70
C LYS A 135 -5.67 -13.34 7.67
N CYS A 136 -5.51 -12.08 8.10
CA CYS A 136 -5.34 -10.95 7.20
C CYS A 136 -4.03 -11.03 6.42
N ALA A 137 -2.91 -11.35 7.08
CA ALA A 137 -1.62 -11.51 6.40
C ALA A 137 -1.65 -12.66 5.40
N LEU A 138 -2.19 -13.83 5.79
CA LEU A 138 -2.39 -14.96 4.89
C LEU A 138 -3.23 -14.57 3.66
N TYR A 139 -4.38 -13.94 3.90
CA TYR A 139 -5.27 -13.51 2.83
C TYR A 139 -4.60 -12.52 1.88
N ILE A 140 -3.91 -11.49 2.40
CA ILE A 140 -3.16 -10.51 1.60
C ILE A 140 -2.14 -11.23 0.72
N MET A 141 -1.31 -12.12 1.30
CA MET A 141 -0.25 -12.81 0.58
C MET A 141 -0.79 -13.73 -0.52
N ARG A 142 -1.82 -14.55 -0.20
CA ARG A 142 -2.45 -15.49 -1.15
C ARG A 142 -3.21 -14.76 -2.25
N ARG A 143 -3.90 -13.69 -1.90
CA ARG A 143 -4.65 -12.88 -2.85
C ARG A 143 -3.75 -12.14 -3.82
N PHE A 144 -2.71 -11.47 -3.32
CA PHE A 144 -1.79 -10.70 -4.16
C PHE A 144 -1.22 -11.57 -5.27
N TRP A 145 -0.89 -12.82 -4.95
CA TRP A 145 -0.49 -13.81 -5.93
C TRP A 145 -1.53 -14.20 -6.95
N LYS A 146 -2.75 -14.45 -6.50
CA LYS A 146 -3.84 -14.83 -7.39
C LYS A 146 -4.22 -13.68 -8.33
N ASP A 147 -4.14 -12.44 -7.85
CA ASP A 147 -4.65 -11.28 -8.57
C ASP A 147 -3.58 -10.59 -9.43
N ARG A 148 -2.29 -10.69 -9.06
CA ARG A 148 -1.21 -9.87 -9.64
C ARG A 148 0.06 -10.62 -10.06
N ALA A 149 0.13 -11.94 -9.87
CA ALA A 149 1.32 -12.72 -10.23
C ALA A 149 0.93 -14.06 -10.84
N LEU A 150 0.16 -14.00 -11.92
CA LEU A 150 -0.31 -15.17 -12.67
C LEU A 150 0.77 -15.59 -13.68
N THR A 151 1.19 -16.85 -13.71
CA THR A 151 2.06 -17.31 -14.81
C THR A 151 1.36 -17.13 -16.18
N PRO A 152 2.10 -17.12 -17.31
CA PRO A 152 1.50 -17.17 -18.65
C PRO A 152 0.38 -18.20 -18.80
N GLU A 153 0.58 -19.40 -18.24
CA GLU A 153 -0.39 -20.48 -18.21
C GLU A 153 -1.60 -20.12 -17.34
N GLU A 154 -1.37 -19.68 -16.10
CA GLU A 154 -2.46 -19.28 -15.19
C GLU A 154 -3.29 -18.11 -15.77
N LYS A 155 -2.64 -17.19 -16.49
CA LYS A 155 -3.29 -16.06 -17.15
C LYS A 155 -4.13 -16.49 -18.34
N ARG A 156 -3.61 -17.41 -19.17
CA ARG A 156 -4.37 -18.02 -20.26
C ARG A 156 -5.63 -18.71 -19.72
N GLU A 157 -5.49 -19.52 -18.66
CA GLU A 157 -6.63 -20.19 -18.04
C GLU A 157 -7.61 -19.20 -17.41
N ALA A 158 -7.13 -18.11 -16.80
CA ALA A 158 -7.98 -17.05 -16.27
C ALA A 158 -8.78 -16.34 -17.37
N ASP A 159 -8.18 -16.05 -18.52
CA ASP A 159 -8.86 -15.43 -19.66
C ASP A 159 -9.86 -16.39 -20.33
N ILE A 160 -9.54 -17.69 -20.42
CA ILE A 160 -10.49 -18.74 -20.83
C ILE A 160 -11.68 -18.80 -19.88
N ALA A 161 -11.43 -18.87 -18.56
CA ALA A 161 -12.47 -18.93 -17.55
C ALA A 161 -13.35 -17.67 -17.56
N TYR A 162 -12.74 -16.50 -17.73
CA TYR A 162 -13.45 -15.23 -17.87
C TYR A 162 -14.39 -15.26 -19.08
N ASN A 163 -13.90 -15.66 -20.25
CA ASN A 163 -14.68 -15.73 -21.49
C ASN A 163 -15.88 -16.68 -21.43
N ARG A 164 -15.80 -17.75 -20.63
CA ARG A 164 -16.93 -18.68 -20.41
C ARG A 164 -18.12 -18.02 -19.69
N THR A 165 -17.87 -16.96 -18.93
CA THR A 165 -18.89 -16.29 -18.10
C THR A 165 -19.34 -14.94 -18.64
N LYS A 166 -18.79 -14.50 -19.78
CA LYS A 166 -18.92 -13.13 -20.28
C LYS A 166 -19.51 -13.09 -21.68
N GLY A 167 -20.27 -12.03 -21.96
CA GLY A 167 -20.93 -11.85 -23.26
C GLY A 167 -19.91 -11.69 -24.40
N PRO A 168 -20.30 -11.90 -25.67
CA PRO A 168 -19.38 -11.85 -26.81
C PRO A 168 -18.59 -10.54 -26.93
N THR A 169 -19.17 -9.41 -26.52
CA THR A 169 -18.55 -8.08 -26.56
C THR A 169 -17.54 -7.83 -25.43
N GLU A 170 -17.52 -8.69 -24.43
CA GLU A 170 -16.67 -8.57 -23.25
C GLU A 170 -15.52 -9.58 -23.25
N GLN A 171 -15.48 -10.51 -24.21
CA GLN A 171 -14.46 -11.55 -24.25
C GLN A 171 -13.05 -10.97 -24.41
N ARG A 172 -12.10 -11.56 -23.68
CA ARG A 172 -10.67 -11.29 -23.77
C ARG A 172 -10.05 -12.14 -24.86
N GLU A 173 -9.01 -11.61 -25.50
CA GLU A 173 -8.21 -12.39 -26.45
C GLU A 173 -7.46 -13.51 -25.72
N VAL A 174 -7.71 -14.77 -26.07
CA VAL A 174 -6.95 -15.91 -25.56
C VAL A 174 -5.77 -16.17 -26.49
N LYS A 175 -4.56 -15.85 -26.02
CA LYS A 175 -3.31 -15.99 -26.79
C LYS A 175 -2.66 -17.36 -26.60
N ASP A 176 -1.66 -17.69 -27.40
CA ASP A 176 -0.74 -18.77 -27.05
C ASP A 176 0.04 -18.42 -25.77
N VAL A 177 0.40 -19.43 -24.97
CA VAL A 177 1.13 -19.24 -23.69
C VAL A 177 2.39 -18.39 -23.88
N LYS A 178 3.16 -18.63 -24.95
CA LYS A 178 4.37 -17.89 -25.30
C LYS A 178 4.14 -16.38 -25.55
N ASP A 179 2.92 -15.98 -25.91
CA ASP A 179 2.56 -14.61 -26.24
C ASP A 179 2.03 -13.84 -25.02
N TYR A 180 1.69 -14.55 -23.93
CA TYR A 180 1.54 -13.90 -22.65
C TYR A 180 2.93 -13.50 -22.16
N ARG A 181 3.08 -12.20 -21.88
CA ARG A 181 4.25 -11.74 -21.13
C ARG A 181 4.27 -12.53 -19.81
N PRO A 182 5.38 -13.22 -19.46
CA PRO A 182 5.57 -13.78 -18.12
C PRO A 182 5.17 -12.69 -17.15
N ASP A 183 4.29 -12.95 -16.18
CA ASP A 183 3.81 -11.88 -15.31
C ASP A 183 4.99 -11.30 -14.54
N PRO A 184 5.53 -10.15 -15.00
CA PRO A 184 6.90 -9.83 -14.74
C PRO A 184 6.91 -8.67 -13.75
N GLN A 185 7.92 -8.66 -12.90
CA GLN A 185 8.36 -7.46 -12.16
C GLN A 185 7.71 -7.23 -10.80
N LEU A 186 7.11 -8.24 -10.17
CA LEU A 186 6.72 -8.11 -8.76
C LEU A 186 7.62 -8.90 -7.82
N PHE A 187 8.41 -9.86 -8.30
CA PHE A 187 9.25 -10.69 -7.45
C PHE A 187 10.65 -10.87 -8.03
N SER A 188 11.62 -10.91 -7.13
CA SER A 188 13.01 -11.20 -7.47
C SER A 188 13.67 -12.10 -6.41
N LYS A 189 14.76 -12.76 -6.79
CA LYS A 189 15.59 -13.58 -5.92
C LYS A 189 17.01 -13.01 -5.91
N CYS A 190 17.66 -13.03 -4.75
CA CYS A 190 19.09 -12.76 -4.65
C CYS A 190 19.82 -14.05 -4.24
N ASP A 191 20.85 -14.42 -4.99
CA ASP A 191 21.58 -15.66 -4.74
C ASP A 191 22.55 -15.52 -3.55
N LYS A 192 23.06 -14.30 -3.29
CA LYS A 192 23.83 -13.97 -2.08
C LYS A 192 22.95 -13.25 -1.05
N ASP A 193 23.17 -13.54 0.22
CA ASP A 193 22.45 -12.92 1.33
C ASP A 193 22.87 -11.44 1.45
N ALA A 194 22.01 -10.55 0.93
CA ALA A 194 22.10 -9.08 0.97
C ALA A 194 23.02 -8.36 -0.04
N GLU A 195 23.64 -9.06 -1.01
CA GLU A 195 24.53 -8.45 -2.02
C GLU A 195 24.33 -9.04 -3.41
N GLY A 196 24.74 -8.29 -4.44
CA GLY A 196 24.68 -8.71 -5.83
C GLY A 196 23.43 -8.22 -6.56
N THR A 197 23.26 -8.72 -7.78
CA THR A 197 22.16 -8.36 -8.68
C THR A 197 21.01 -9.34 -8.47
N PRO A 198 19.77 -8.86 -8.25
CA PRO A 198 18.62 -9.74 -8.17
C PRO A 198 18.37 -10.43 -9.50
N THR A 199 18.19 -11.74 -9.47
CA THR A 199 17.55 -12.47 -10.54
C THR A 199 16.08 -12.06 -10.53
N ARG A 200 15.68 -11.34 -11.57
CA ARG A 200 14.32 -10.80 -11.70
C ARG A 200 13.38 -11.85 -12.27
N TYR A 201 12.11 -11.74 -11.88
CA TYR A 201 10.95 -12.42 -12.47
C TYR A 201 10.80 -13.90 -12.10
N GLY A 202 9.57 -14.40 -12.07
CA GLY A 202 9.27 -15.82 -11.85
C GLY A 202 9.47 -16.35 -10.42
N HIS A 203 9.99 -15.54 -9.50
CA HIS A 203 10.32 -15.99 -8.14
C HIS A 203 9.16 -15.82 -7.15
N LYS A 204 7.96 -16.29 -7.49
CA LYS A 204 6.82 -16.33 -6.55
C LYS A 204 7.14 -17.32 -5.44
N ALA A 205 7.16 -16.89 -4.17
CA ALA A 205 7.45 -17.81 -3.06
C ALA A 205 6.36 -18.89 -2.88
N CYS A 206 6.47 -19.75 -1.87
CA CYS A 206 5.41 -20.63 -1.37
C CYS A 206 4.85 -20.03 -0.06
N VAL A 207 3.52 -19.88 0.08
CA VAL A 207 2.86 -19.20 1.22
C VAL A 207 2.52 -20.28 2.23
N THR A 208 3.60 -20.77 2.84
CA THR A 208 3.57 -21.75 3.91
C THR A 208 3.21 -21.08 5.23
N GLU A 209 2.83 -21.88 6.23
CA GLU A 209 2.53 -21.35 7.57
C GLU A 209 3.74 -20.63 8.18
N ASP A 210 4.94 -21.19 8.05
CA ASP A 210 6.19 -20.58 8.55
C ASP A 210 6.45 -19.22 7.91
N TYR A 211 6.23 -19.09 6.60
CA TYR A 211 6.45 -17.82 5.91
C TYR A 211 5.44 -16.77 6.38
N VAL A 212 4.17 -17.13 6.49
CA VAL A 212 3.13 -16.23 6.99
C VAL A 212 3.42 -15.84 8.44
N ASN A 213 3.79 -16.78 9.31
CA ASN A 213 4.15 -16.50 10.69
C ASN A 213 5.32 -15.53 10.77
N LEU A 214 6.38 -15.76 10.00
CA LEU A 214 7.55 -14.89 9.95
C LEU A 214 7.16 -13.45 9.59
N VAL A 215 6.41 -13.27 8.50
CA VAL A 215 5.98 -11.94 8.03
C VAL A 215 5.02 -11.29 9.01
N TYR A 216 4.02 -12.03 9.48
CA TYR A 216 3.02 -11.54 10.42
C TYR A 216 3.63 -11.11 11.76
N ASN A 217 4.42 -11.99 12.38
CA ASN A 217 5.06 -11.70 13.67
C ASN A 217 6.02 -10.51 13.56
N SER A 218 6.72 -10.39 12.42
CA SER A 218 7.56 -9.24 12.13
C SER A 218 6.75 -7.94 12.01
N LEU A 219 5.62 -7.99 11.31
CA LEU A 219 4.73 -6.84 11.14
C LEU A 219 4.17 -6.37 12.47
N ILE A 220 3.67 -7.29 13.30
CA ILE A 220 3.11 -6.95 14.62
C ILE A 220 4.18 -6.40 15.55
N ASP A 221 5.38 -6.99 15.60
CA ASP A 221 6.44 -6.49 16.49
C ASP A 221 6.95 -5.12 16.05
N VAL A 222 7.07 -4.87 14.75
CA VAL A 222 7.46 -3.54 14.26
C VAL A 222 6.34 -2.52 14.51
N ALA A 223 5.08 -2.90 14.26
CA ALA A 223 3.92 -2.05 14.47
C ALA A 223 3.80 -1.62 15.94
N ASP A 224 3.91 -2.57 16.87
CA ASP A 224 3.88 -2.29 18.31
C ASP A 224 5.12 -1.51 18.75
N CYS A 225 6.31 -1.92 18.34
CA CYS A 225 7.55 -1.27 18.77
C CYS A 225 7.61 0.20 18.34
N LEU A 226 7.23 0.48 17.10
CA LEU A 226 7.32 1.82 16.50
C LEU A 226 5.99 2.58 16.53
N ASP A 227 4.94 2.11 17.17
CA ASP A 227 3.62 2.77 17.21
C ASP A 227 3.06 3.05 15.81
N VAL A 228 3.05 2.03 14.96
CA VAL A 228 2.47 2.09 13.61
C VAL A 228 1.13 1.33 13.60
N PRO A 229 0.01 1.97 13.22
CA PRO A 229 -1.29 1.32 13.20
C PRO A 229 -1.36 0.24 12.12
N ALA A 230 -1.33 -1.05 12.53
CA ALA A 230 -1.24 -2.19 11.61
C ALA A 230 -2.43 -2.27 10.64
N LYS A 231 -3.67 -2.06 11.14
CA LYS A 231 -4.89 -2.04 10.29
C LYS A 231 -4.89 -0.91 9.27
N PHE A 232 -4.39 0.28 9.64
CA PHE A 232 -4.26 1.41 8.72
C PHE A 232 -3.29 1.11 7.56
N ILE A 233 -2.16 0.47 7.87
CA ILE A 233 -1.12 0.21 6.86
C ILE A 233 -1.37 -1.07 6.05
N ALA A 234 -2.24 -1.98 6.52
CA ALA A 234 -2.50 -3.26 5.86
C ALA A 234 -3.02 -3.11 4.42
N PRO A 235 -4.03 -2.26 4.10
CA PRO A 235 -4.46 -2.02 2.71
C PRO A 235 -3.32 -1.53 1.81
N LYS A 236 -2.41 -0.75 2.38
CA LYS A 236 -1.27 -0.19 1.67
C LYS A 236 -0.20 -1.24 1.39
N LEU A 237 0.21 -2.01 2.40
CA LEU A 237 1.15 -3.12 2.19
C LEU A 237 0.57 -4.20 1.25
N SER A 238 -0.76 -4.41 1.30
CA SER A 238 -1.49 -5.24 0.33
C SER A 238 -1.37 -4.68 -1.09
N ASN A 239 -1.43 -3.36 -1.26
CA ASN A 239 -1.26 -2.72 -2.56
C ASN A 239 0.18 -2.77 -3.07
N GLU A 240 1.18 -2.57 -2.19
CA GLU A 240 2.59 -2.44 -2.58
C GLU A 240 3.23 -3.78 -2.90
N SER A 241 3.18 -4.72 -1.96
CA SER A 241 3.99 -5.95 -2.00
C SER A 241 3.17 -7.22 -1.78
N GLY A 242 1.92 -7.09 -1.36
CA GLY A 242 1.15 -8.22 -0.86
C GLY A 242 1.81 -8.87 0.37
N LEU A 243 2.56 -8.09 1.15
CA LEU A 243 3.38 -8.56 2.28
C LEU A 243 4.48 -9.57 1.91
N HIS A 244 4.86 -9.67 0.64
CA HIS A 244 5.93 -10.57 0.22
C HIS A 244 7.31 -9.96 0.43
N VAL A 245 8.19 -10.69 1.10
CA VAL A 245 9.56 -10.25 1.41
C VAL A 245 10.39 -10.00 0.15
N ASN A 246 10.16 -10.80 -0.87
CA ASN A 246 10.87 -10.79 -2.13
C ASN A 246 10.21 -9.90 -3.19
N ALA A 247 9.23 -9.08 -2.78
CA ALA A 247 8.57 -8.14 -3.67
C ALA A 247 9.60 -7.16 -4.25
N PHE A 248 9.60 -6.98 -5.56
CA PHE A 248 10.60 -6.20 -6.27
C PHE A 248 9.98 -5.54 -7.50
N GLY A 249 9.66 -4.25 -7.37
CA GLY A 249 8.95 -3.48 -8.38
C GLY A 249 9.79 -3.13 -9.61
N LEU A 250 9.09 -2.62 -10.62
CA LEU A 250 9.62 -2.22 -11.93
C LEU A 250 10.87 -1.33 -11.85
N VAL A 251 10.80 -0.31 -11.00
CA VAL A 251 11.84 0.73 -10.83
C VAL A 251 12.86 0.38 -9.75
N ASN A 252 13.02 -0.92 -9.43
CA ASN A 252 13.83 -1.43 -8.32
C ASN A 252 13.29 -1.06 -6.93
N ASP A 253 11.97 -1.02 -6.76
CA ASP A 253 11.36 -0.84 -5.44
C ASP A 253 11.44 -2.16 -4.66
N GLY A 254 12.18 -2.18 -3.55
CA GLY A 254 12.53 -3.44 -2.87
C GLY A 254 11.75 -3.71 -1.58
N GLY A 255 11.34 -4.96 -1.40
CA GLY A 255 10.86 -5.51 -0.13
C GLY A 255 9.38 -5.25 0.16
N ILE A 256 8.95 -5.57 1.38
CA ILE A 256 7.55 -5.39 1.81
C ILE A 256 7.10 -3.94 1.70
N GLY A 257 7.99 -2.99 2.00
CA GLY A 257 7.73 -1.57 1.83
C GLY A 257 7.85 -1.04 0.41
N GLN A 258 8.33 -1.81 -0.58
CA GLN A 258 8.61 -1.31 -1.93
C GLN A 258 9.42 0.00 -1.89
N PHE A 259 10.58 -0.02 -1.23
CA PHE A 259 11.36 1.21 -1.05
C PHE A 259 12.09 1.62 -2.33
N THR A 260 11.83 2.85 -2.77
CA THR A 260 12.65 3.58 -3.74
C THR A 260 13.98 4.04 -3.12
N ASP A 261 14.91 4.48 -3.96
CA ASP A 261 16.14 5.17 -3.55
C ASP A 261 15.86 6.32 -2.57
N GLN A 262 14.92 7.20 -2.93
CA GLN A 262 14.58 8.35 -2.12
C GLN A 262 13.95 7.94 -0.79
N ALA A 263 13.10 6.91 -0.78
CA ALA A 263 12.51 6.42 0.46
C ALA A 263 13.59 5.86 1.41
N LEU A 264 14.61 5.15 0.89
CA LEU A 264 15.72 4.68 1.72
C LEU A 264 16.62 5.82 2.21
N VAL A 265 16.83 6.86 1.39
CA VAL A 265 17.52 8.09 1.84
C VAL A 265 16.74 8.72 3.00
N ASP A 266 15.43 8.84 2.89
CA ASP A 266 14.57 9.39 3.94
C ASP A 266 14.65 8.54 5.21
N VAL A 267 14.63 7.20 5.07
CA VAL A 267 14.82 6.27 6.21
C VAL A 267 16.18 6.49 6.86
N ALA A 268 17.26 6.55 6.09
CA ALA A 268 18.62 6.76 6.61
C ALA A 268 18.78 8.11 7.33
N GLN A 269 18.22 9.18 6.77
CA GLN A 269 18.25 10.52 7.39
C GLN A 269 17.47 10.56 8.72
N ASN A 270 16.36 9.83 8.81
CA ASN A 270 15.52 9.82 10.00
C ASN A 270 15.95 8.78 11.04
N TYR A 271 16.69 7.74 10.63
CA TYR A 271 17.11 6.63 11.48
C TYR A 271 17.73 7.06 12.83
N PRO A 272 18.63 8.06 12.91
CA PRO A 272 19.18 8.51 14.20
C PRO A 272 18.11 8.93 15.24
N SER A 273 16.99 9.50 14.78
CA SER A 273 15.88 9.90 15.66
C SER A 273 15.00 8.74 16.12
N PHE A 274 15.06 7.59 15.44
CA PHE A 274 14.25 6.40 15.74
C PHE A 274 15.06 5.29 16.39
N LYS A 275 16.38 5.22 16.18
CA LYS A 275 17.25 4.19 16.77
C LYS A 275 17.04 4.11 18.28
N GLY A 276 17.09 5.25 18.98
CA GLY A 276 16.87 5.30 20.43
C GLY A 276 15.49 4.81 20.87
N ARG A 277 14.45 5.02 20.05
CA ARG A 277 13.09 4.52 20.32
C ARG A 277 13.01 3.00 20.25
N ILE A 278 13.88 2.35 19.48
CA ILE A 278 13.95 0.89 19.41
C ILE A 278 14.87 0.37 20.51
N THR A 279 16.09 0.91 20.60
CA THR A 279 17.13 0.35 21.48
C THR A 279 16.89 0.59 22.96
N ASN A 280 16.16 1.65 23.32
CA ASN A 280 15.92 2.04 24.71
C ASN A 280 14.46 1.79 25.15
N SER A 281 13.66 1.11 24.31
CA SER A 281 12.25 0.85 24.63
C SER A 281 12.10 -0.37 25.53
N GLU A 282 11.19 -0.26 26.49
CA GLU A 282 10.79 -1.35 27.37
C GLU A 282 9.79 -2.31 26.73
N LYS A 283 9.25 -1.98 25.55
CA LYS A 283 8.32 -2.85 24.83
C LYS A 283 9.00 -4.16 24.46
N GLU A 284 8.37 -5.28 24.81
CA GLU A 284 8.88 -6.61 24.47
C GLU A 284 9.02 -6.82 22.96
N SER A 285 8.16 -6.18 22.15
CA SER A 285 8.30 -6.15 20.70
C SER A 285 9.66 -5.58 20.26
N CYS A 286 10.06 -4.41 20.77
CA CYS A 286 11.36 -3.81 20.47
C CYS A 286 12.53 -4.70 20.90
N LYS A 287 12.45 -5.29 22.10
CA LYS A 287 13.47 -6.22 22.61
C LYS A 287 13.61 -7.45 21.69
N ARG A 288 12.50 -7.97 21.14
CA ARG A 288 12.54 -9.08 20.16
C ARG A 288 13.17 -8.67 18.83
N LEU A 289 12.87 -7.48 18.30
CA LEU A 289 13.49 -6.98 17.06
C LEU A 289 15.02 -6.93 17.17
N MET A 290 15.54 -6.54 18.33
CA MET A 290 16.98 -6.42 18.59
C MET A 290 17.69 -7.78 18.69
N LYS A 291 16.96 -8.89 18.91
CA LYS A 291 17.55 -10.24 19.00
C LYS A 291 17.96 -10.81 17.66
N ILE A 292 17.39 -10.33 16.55
CA ILE A 292 17.72 -10.82 15.20
C ILE A 292 18.86 -9.98 14.62
N PRO A 293 20.03 -10.57 14.33
CA PRO A 293 21.17 -9.83 13.80
C PRO A 293 20.84 -9.09 12.51
N GLY A 294 21.08 -7.78 12.50
CA GLY A 294 20.88 -6.92 11.33
C GLY A 294 19.42 -6.56 11.02
N ALA A 295 18.43 -7.03 11.79
CA ALA A 295 17.03 -6.59 11.65
C ALA A 295 16.91 -5.08 11.91
N VAL A 296 17.49 -4.61 13.02
CA VAL A 296 17.68 -3.19 13.30
C VAL A 296 19.09 -2.80 12.84
N PRO A 297 19.26 -1.83 11.91
CA PRO A 297 20.57 -1.30 11.55
C PRO A 297 21.36 -0.89 12.78
N LYS A 298 22.71 -0.84 12.73
CA LYS A 298 23.50 -0.26 13.83
C LYS A 298 23.66 1.24 13.62
N THR A 299 23.79 1.64 12.36
CA THR A 299 24.00 3.03 11.92
C THR A 299 23.14 3.34 10.69
N ALA A 300 23.02 4.63 10.36
CA ALA A 300 22.36 5.05 9.13
C ALA A 300 23.09 4.56 7.87
N ALA A 301 24.41 4.35 7.94
CA ALA A 301 25.21 3.86 6.81
C ALA A 301 24.92 2.39 6.46
N ASP A 302 24.37 1.61 7.40
CA ASP A 302 23.96 0.23 7.13
C ASP A 302 22.67 0.17 6.27
N ILE A 303 21.96 1.29 6.13
CA ILE A 303 20.83 1.44 5.22
C ILE A 303 21.41 1.78 3.85
N LYS A 304 21.59 0.76 3.02
CA LYS A 304 22.22 0.83 1.68
C LYS A 304 21.33 1.59 0.66
N SER A 305 21.04 2.87 0.90
CA SER A 305 20.15 3.70 0.06
C SER A 305 20.63 3.84 -1.39
N ALA A 306 21.94 3.80 -1.63
CA ALA A 306 22.53 3.83 -2.97
C ALA A 306 22.57 2.46 -3.69
N ASP A 307 22.21 1.36 -3.04
CA ASP A 307 22.25 0.02 -3.66
C ASP A 307 21.06 -0.20 -4.59
N ALA A 308 21.21 0.16 -5.86
CA ALA A 308 20.19 0.02 -6.91
C ALA A 308 19.65 -1.43 -7.08
N HIS A 309 20.37 -2.44 -6.59
CA HIS A 309 19.99 -3.84 -6.70
C HIS A 309 19.07 -4.31 -5.55
N ARG A 310 19.00 -3.55 -4.45
CA ARG A 310 18.11 -3.76 -3.30
C ARG A 310 18.07 -5.18 -2.71
N CYS A 311 19.10 -6.01 -2.94
CA CYS A 311 19.14 -7.34 -2.35
C CYS A 311 19.05 -7.28 -0.83
N HIS A 312 19.62 -6.24 -0.20
CA HIS A 312 19.51 -5.98 1.23
C HIS A 312 18.08 -5.79 1.77
N ALA A 313 17.11 -5.46 0.90
CA ALA A 313 15.70 -5.24 1.24
C ALA A 313 14.80 -6.45 0.94
N ILE A 314 15.26 -7.41 0.12
CA ILE A 314 14.48 -8.59 -0.28
C ILE A 314 15.07 -9.94 0.16
N SER A 315 16.36 -10.00 0.51
CA SER A 315 17.01 -11.24 0.93
C SER A 315 16.70 -11.59 2.39
N THR A 316 16.53 -12.87 2.68
CA THR A 316 16.33 -13.40 4.03
C THR A 316 17.52 -14.25 4.44
N PRO A 317 18.06 -14.13 5.66
CA PRO A 317 17.83 -13.08 6.68
C PRO A 317 18.47 -11.71 6.31
N PRO A 318 18.13 -10.60 6.99
CA PRO A 318 17.22 -10.46 8.13
C PRO A 318 15.83 -9.91 7.76
N ASN A 319 15.49 -9.85 6.47
CA ASN A 319 14.11 -9.56 6.08
C ASN A 319 13.19 -10.74 6.47
N PRO A 320 11.91 -10.50 6.77
CA PRO A 320 11.14 -9.28 6.57
C PRO A 320 11.34 -8.17 7.63
N LEU A 321 11.94 -8.48 8.79
CA LEU A 321 12.07 -7.54 9.91
C LEU A 321 12.73 -6.22 9.51
N ARG A 322 13.88 -6.27 8.83
CA ARG A 322 14.59 -5.06 8.39
C ARG A 322 13.74 -4.18 7.49
N SER A 323 13.14 -4.76 6.45
CA SER A 323 12.23 -4.05 5.54
C SER A 323 11.07 -3.38 6.30
N LEU A 324 10.50 -4.06 7.30
CA LEU A 324 9.43 -3.50 8.12
C LEU A 324 9.93 -2.41 9.08
N VAL A 325 11.11 -2.55 9.69
CA VAL A 325 11.74 -1.49 10.50
C VAL A 325 11.94 -0.23 9.64
N TYR A 326 12.41 -0.39 8.41
CA TYR A 326 12.52 0.72 7.45
C TYR A 326 11.15 1.37 7.22
N TYR A 327 10.10 0.54 7.10
CA TYR A 327 8.74 1.03 6.88
C TYR A 327 8.25 1.85 8.07
N GLY A 328 8.47 1.39 9.30
CA GLY A 328 8.04 2.13 10.49
C GLY A 328 8.73 3.48 10.63
N ILE A 329 10.02 3.56 10.32
CA ILE A 329 10.76 4.83 10.29
C ILE A 329 10.20 5.74 9.19
N PHE A 330 10.01 5.20 7.98
CA PHE A 330 9.48 5.93 6.84
C PHE A 330 8.05 6.42 7.08
N TYR A 331 7.20 5.62 7.74
CA TYR A 331 5.83 5.96 8.13
C TYR A 331 5.83 7.24 8.96
N HIS A 332 6.60 7.29 10.04
CA HIS A 332 6.62 8.45 10.94
C HIS A 332 7.27 9.67 10.30
N ALA A 333 8.35 9.48 9.55
CA ALA A 333 8.99 10.57 8.81
C ALA A 333 8.01 11.19 7.81
N THR A 334 7.33 10.37 7.02
CA THR A 334 6.36 10.81 6.01
C THR A 334 5.14 11.46 6.67
N LYS A 335 4.59 10.88 7.74
CA LYS A 335 3.45 11.44 8.50
C LYS A 335 3.79 12.81 9.07
N ARG A 336 4.92 12.94 9.76
CA ARG A 336 5.40 14.23 10.30
C ARG A 336 5.58 15.27 9.21
N ASN A 337 6.28 14.92 8.14
CA ASN A 337 6.57 15.86 7.05
C ASN A 337 5.29 16.28 6.29
N SER A 338 4.34 15.36 6.10
CA SER A 338 3.04 15.66 5.49
C SER A 338 2.19 16.57 6.37
N ASN A 339 2.15 16.32 7.68
CA ASN A 339 1.48 17.18 8.64
C ASN A 339 2.08 18.60 8.66
N ASN A 340 3.42 18.71 8.64
CA ASN A 340 4.10 20.00 8.56
C ASN A 340 3.77 20.74 7.25
N ALA A 341 3.69 20.03 6.12
CA ALA A 341 3.34 20.62 4.84
C ALA A 341 1.86 21.06 4.77
N PHE A 342 0.97 20.38 5.49
CA PHE A 342 -0.43 20.79 5.69
C PHE A 342 -0.55 22.04 6.56
N ALA A 343 0.15 22.05 7.70
CA ALA A 343 0.14 23.16 8.67
C ALA A 343 0.89 24.41 8.19
N ARG A 344 1.61 24.32 7.07
CA ARG A 344 2.32 25.47 6.47
C ARG A 344 1.35 26.62 6.20
N SER A 345 1.62 27.78 6.79
CA SER A 345 0.81 28.99 6.64
C SER A 345 1.49 30.10 5.82
N THR A 346 2.79 30.00 5.54
CA THR A 346 3.56 31.00 4.79
C THR A 346 4.51 30.37 3.77
N ASP A 347 4.81 31.10 2.69
CA ASP A 347 5.87 30.76 1.74
C ASP A 347 6.69 32.01 1.42
N SER A 348 8.01 31.95 1.66
CA SER A 348 8.91 33.09 1.38
C SER A 348 8.96 33.48 -0.10
N LYS A 349 8.53 32.58 -0.99
CA LYS A 349 8.50 32.81 -2.45
C LYS A 349 7.13 33.28 -2.94
N ASP A 350 6.09 33.21 -2.10
CA ASP A 350 4.73 33.60 -2.45
C ASP A 350 4.10 34.39 -1.27
N PRO A 351 4.12 35.74 -1.30
CA PRO A 351 3.54 36.55 -0.24
C PRO A 351 2.02 36.39 -0.13
N ASN A 352 1.35 35.84 -1.15
CA ASN A 352 -0.08 35.55 -1.17
C ASN A 352 -0.38 34.08 -0.83
N PHE A 353 0.60 33.35 -0.31
CA PHE A 353 0.44 31.96 0.05
C PHE A 353 -0.64 31.81 1.12
N LYS A 354 -1.64 30.97 0.83
CA LYS A 354 -2.65 30.54 1.79
C LYS A 354 -2.42 29.08 2.15
N GLY A 355 -2.30 28.80 3.45
CA GLY A 355 -2.21 27.45 3.98
C GLY A 355 -3.48 26.63 3.74
N ALA A 356 -3.41 25.32 3.97
CA ALA A 356 -4.56 24.42 3.78
C ALA A 356 -5.75 24.82 4.68
N GLU A 357 -5.50 25.12 5.95
CA GLU A 357 -6.55 25.49 6.90
C GLU A 357 -7.24 26.81 6.54
N ALA A 358 -6.49 27.82 6.08
CA ALA A 358 -7.06 29.08 5.62
C ALA A 358 -7.98 28.87 4.41
N LEU A 359 -7.55 28.05 3.45
CA LEU A 359 -8.36 27.70 2.28
C LEU A 359 -9.59 26.86 2.64
N MET A 360 -9.49 25.96 3.63
CA MET A 360 -10.65 25.20 4.15
C MET A 360 -11.68 26.13 4.78
N LYS A 361 -11.25 27.12 5.57
CA LYS A 361 -12.12 28.13 6.15
C LYS A 361 -12.81 28.99 5.08
N GLU A 362 -12.07 29.44 4.07
CA GLU A 362 -12.64 30.16 2.93
C GLU A 362 -13.65 29.33 2.14
N ALA A 363 -13.42 28.01 2.09
CA ALA A 363 -14.32 27.07 1.45
C ALA A 363 -15.50 26.63 2.35
N GLY A 364 -15.59 27.11 3.59
CA GLY A 364 -16.65 26.77 4.54
C GLY A 364 -16.64 25.30 5.01
N ILE A 365 -15.48 24.64 4.97
CA ILE A 365 -15.30 23.22 5.35
C ILE A 365 -14.35 23.03 6.53
N ASP A 366 -14.07 24.07 7.30
CA ASP A 366 -13.21 24.03 8.48
C ASP A 366 -13.78 23.17 9.63
N HIS A 367 -15.06 22.83 9.56
CA HIS A 367 -15.77 21.90 10.44
C HIS A 367 -15.65 20.42 10.03
N PHE A 368 -15.07 20.11 8.86
CA PHE A 368 -14.81 18.71 8.47
C PHE A 368 -13.69 18.13 9.32
N ASP A 369 -13.67 16.79 9.47
CA ASP A 369 -12.62 16.10 10.22
C ASP A 369 -11.26 16.27 9.54
N LYS A 370 -10.43 17.12 10.13
CA LYS A 370 -9.09 17.45 9.64
C LYS A 370 -8.13 16.27 9.73
N GLU A 371 -8.28 15.40 10.72
CA GLU A 371 -7.37 14.27 10.90
C GLU A 371 -7.60 13.23 9.79
N THR A 372 -8.86 12.92 9.48
CA THR A 372 -9.19 12.06 8.32
C THR A 372 -8.67 12.64 7.00
N ILE A 373 -8.78 13.96 6.79
CA ILE A 373 -8.20 14.62 5.60
C ILE A 373 -6.68 14.45 5.57
N LYS A 374 -6.00 14.71 6.70
CA LYS A 374 -4.54 14.53 6.80
C LYS A 374 -4.13 13.08 6.55
N GLU A 375 -4.92 12.10 6.98
CA GLU A 375 -4.69 10.69 6.70
C GLU A 375 -4.80 10.36 5.21
N MET A 376 -5.81 10.87 4.51
CA MET A 376 -5.92 10.73 3.05
C MET A 376 -4.66 11.28 2.34
N LEU A 377 -4.21 12.46 2.76
CA LEU A 377 -3.01 13.10 2.22
C LEU A 377 -1.74 12.32 2.57
N PHE A 378 -1.66 11.78 3.78
CA PHE A 378 -0.56 10.95 4.24
C PHE A 378 -0.47 9.62 3.45
N VAL A 379 -1.60 8.98 3.15
CA VAL A 379 -1.60 7.79 2.29
C VAL A 379 -1.01 8.14 0.93
N MET A 380 -1.44 9.24 0.30
CA MET A 380 -0.88 9.72 -0.97
C MET A 380 0.61 10.06 -0.90
N ALA A 381 1.06 10.59 0.25
CA ALA A 381 2.45 11.03 0.46
C ALA A 381 3.44 9.88 0.34
N TYR A 382 3.02 8.64 0.56
CA TYR A 382 3.89 7.48 0.41
C TYR A 382 4.46 7.34 -0.99
N ASN A 383 3.62 7.53 -2.01
CA ASN A 383 4.01 7.38 -3.41
C ASN A 383 4.49 8.69 -4.03
N SER A 384 3.96 9.82 -3.57
CA SER A 384 4.24 11.14 -4.19
C SER A 384 5.23 12.01 -3.38
N GLY A 385 5.67 11.56 -2.21
CA GLY A 385 6.48 12.32 -1.26
C GLY A 385 5.65 13.21 -0.33
N PRO A 386 6.13 13.52 0.89
CA PRO A 386 5.32 14.14 1.94
C PRO A 386 4.81 15.55 1.65
N GLY A 387 5.53 16.33 0.86
CA GLY A 387 5.16 17.72 0.56
C GLY A 387 4.10 17.88 -0.52
N ARG A 388 3.94 16.90 -1.43
CA ARG A 388 3.08 17.06 -2.62
C ARG A 388 1.58 16.98 -2.31
N PRO A 389 1.07 16.01 -1.53
CA PRO A 389 -0.37 15.91 -1.29
C PRO A 389 -0.99 17.15 -0.65
N PRO A 390 -0.41 17.76 0.41
CA PRO A 390 -0.96 19.01 0.94
C PRO A 390 -0.93 20.16 -0.06
N MET A 391 0.07 20.22 -0.94
CA MET A 391 0.09 21.19 -2.04
C MET A 391 -1.05 20.94 -3.03
N PHE A 392 -1.27 19.70 -3.46
CA PHE A 392 -2.37 19.34 -4.36
C PHE A 392 -3.74 19.61 -3.74
N PHE A 393 -3.89 19.37 -2.44
CA PHE A 393 -5.10 19.70 -1.72
C PHE A 393 -5.38 21.21 -1.72
N ARG A 394 -4.38 22.05 -1.48
CA ARG A 394 -4.51 23.51 -1.61
C ARG A 394 -4.90 23.94 -3.02
N GLU A 395 -4.29 23.34 -4.04
CA GLU A 395 -4.63 23.63 -5.44
C GLU A 395 -6.08 23.23 -5.77
N TRP A 396 -6.53 22.08 -5.27
CA TRP A 396 -7.93 21.65 -5.40
C TRP A 396 -8.89 22.60 -4.69
N LEU A 397 -8.58 23.05 -3.46
CA LEU A 397 -9.39 24.03 -2.75
C LEU A 397 -9.47 25.35 -3.52
N LYS A 398 -8.35 25.87 -4.04
CA LYS A 398 -8.33 27.05 -4.90
C LYS A 398 -9.20 26.86 -6.15
N TYR A 399 -9.13 25.70 -6.79
CA TYR A 399 -10.00 25.32 -7.91
C TYR A 399 -11.49 25.35 -7.50
N ARG A 400 -11.84 24.73 -6.37
CA ARG A 400 -13.22 24.67 -5.87
C ARG A 400 -13.79 26.02 -5.46
N LEU A 401 -12.98 26.90 -4.87
CA LEU A 401 -13.39 28.24 -4.49
C LEU A 401 -13.94 29.05 -5.67
N THR A 402 -13.49 28.81 -6.90
CA THR A 402 -14.02 29.48 -8.10
C THR A 402 -15.45 29.08 -8.45
N THR A 403 -15.92 27.92 -7.96
CA THR A 403 -17.25 27.35 -8.29
C THR A 403 -18.15 27.19 -7.07
N ILE A 404 -17.68 27.55 -5.88
CA ILE A 404 -18.30 27.17 -4.60
C ILE A 404 -19.68 27.77 -4.38
N LYS A 405 -19.97 28.95 -4.96
CA LYS A 405 -21.29 29.58 -4.89
C LYS A 405 -22.38 28.73 -5.55
N LYS A 406 -22.04 28.01 -6.62
CA LYS A 406 -22.96 27.13 -7.35
C LYS A 406 -22.87 25.68 -6.87
N TYR A 407 -21.69 25.26 -6.43
CA TYR A 407 -21.39 23.89 -6.02
C TYR A 407 -20.61 23.86 -4.70
N PRO A 408 -21.31 23.98 -3.56
CA PRO A 408 -20.69 23.86 -2.24
C PRO A 408 -19.88 22.56 -2.11
N ILE A 409 -18.79 22.61 -1.33
CA ILE A 409 -18.02 21.39 -1.02
C ILE A 409 -18.76 20.57 0.02
N THR A 410 -18.92 19.28 -0.23
CA THR A 410 -19.57 18.32 0.67
C THR A 410 -18.61 17.20 1.05
N LYS A 411 -18.94 16.37 2.04
CA LYS A 411 -18.14 15.18 2.40
C LYS A 411 -17.97 14.20 1.22
N ALA A 412 -18.96 14.11 0.34
CA ALA A 412 -18.89 13.28 -0.87
C ALA A 412 -17.77 13.70 -1.83
N ASP A 413 -17.33 14.96 -1.79
CA ASP A 413 -16.20 15.44 -2.59
C ASP A 413 -14.85 14.87 -2.13
N PHE A 414 -14.81 14.27 -0.95
CA PHE A 414 -13.65 13.58 -0.40
C PHE A 414 -13.75 12.05 -0.55
N ASP A 415 -14.76 11.53 -1.26
CA ASP A 415 -14.81 10.09 -1.52
C ASP A 415 -13.66 9.66 -2.44
N MET A 416 -12.73 8.92 -1.86
CA MET A 416 -11.55 8.39 -2.53
C MET A 416 -11.83 7.10 -3.32
N ASN A 417 -13.08 6.67 -3.47
CA ASN A 417 -13.46 5.47 -4.23
C ASN A 417 -13.45 5.64 -5.76
N TYR A 418 -12.96 6.76 -6.28
CA TYR A 418 -12.97 7.05 -7.71
C TYR A 418 -12.08 6.10 -8.53
N TRP A 419 -12.69 5.43 -9.51
CA TRP A 419 -11.98 4.68 -10.55
C TRP A 419 -12.38 5.25 -11.92
N PHE A 420 -11.40 5.45 -12.81
CA PHE A 420 -11.62 6.14 -14.08
C PHE A 420 -12.30 5.26 -15.13
N GLU A 421 -13.13 5.84 -15.99
CA GLU A 421 -13.75 5.10 -17.08
C GLU A 421 -12.76 4.80 -18.21
N SER A 422 -13.06 3.76 -19.00
CA SER A 422 -12.25 3.36 -20.15
C SER A 422 -12.03 4.54 -21.10
N GLY A 423 -10.76 4.79 -21.46
CA GLY A 423 -10.36 5.88 -22.35
C GLY A 423 -9.95 7.17 -21.62
N GLN A 424 -10.40 7.42 -20.39
CA GLN A 424 -10.00 8.63 -19.64
C GLN A 424 -8.49 8.65 -19.35
N ASN A 425 -7.90 7.48 -19.08
CA ASN A 425 -6.46 7.33 -18.87
C ASN A 425 -5.62 7.52 -20.15
N LYS A 426 -6.22 7.41 -21.34
CA LYS A 426 -5.54 7.69 -22.62
C LYS A 426 -5.40 9.20 -22.86
N LEU A 427 -6.19 10.02 -22.17
CA LEU A 427 -6.09 11.48 -22.26
C LEU A 427 -4.91 11.98 -21.43
N LYS A 428 -4.19 12.97 -21.96
CA LYS A 428 -3.12 13.66 -21.23
C LYS A 428 -3.69 14.31 -19.95
N ALA A 429 -2.96 14.17 -18.84
CA ALA A 429 -3.31 14.83 -17.59
C ALA A 429 -3.44 16.35 -17.76
N GLY A 430 -4.43 16.95 -17.12
CA GLY A 430 -4.81 18.35 -17.23
C GLY A 430 -6.24 18.53 -17.71
N GLU A 431 -6.50 19.64 -18.39
CA GLU A 431 -7.84 20.07 -18.83
C GLU A 431 -8.56 19.05 -19.71
N ALA A 432 -7.86 18.39 -20.63
CA ALA A 432 -8.47 17.40 -21.52
C ALA A 432 -9.08 16.23 -20.72
N ARG A 433 -8.34 15.71 -19.75
CA ARG A 433 -8.80 14.66 -18.87
C ARG A 433 -9.87 15.16 -17.89
N ALA A 434 -9.71 16.35 -17.33
CA ALA A 434 -10.70 16.97 -16.45
C ALA A 434 -12.08 17.10 -17.13
N LYS A 435 -12.10 17.57 -18.39
CA LYS A 435 -13.34 17.68 -19.19
C LYS A 435 -14.01 16.33 -19.44
N ALA A 436 -13.24 15.28 -19.68
CA ALA A 436 -13.78 13.93 -19.89
C ALA A 436 -14.35 13.30 -18.61
N ILE A 437 -13.91 13.75 -17.44
CA ILE A 437 -14.40 13.28 -16.13
C ILE A 437 -15.62 14.11 -15.68
N SER A 438 -15.57 15.42 -15.89
CA SER A 438 -16.62 16.37 -15.49
C SER A 438 -17.90 16.18 -16.31
N LYS A 439 -18.79 15.30 -15.86
CA LYS A 439 -20.14 15.13 -16.44
C LYS A 439 -21.03 16.33 -16.08
N GLY A 440 -21.58 17.00 -17.09
CA GLY A 440 -22.56 18.08 -16.91
C GLY A 440 -22.02 19.37 -16.28
N GLY A 441 -20.70 19.62 -16.38
CA GLY A 441 -20.07 20.84 -15.86
C GLY A 441 -20.02 20.94 -14.34
N LYS A 442 -20.15 19.81 -13.63
CA LYS A 442 -19.91 19.73 -12.18
C LYS A 442 -18.40 19.78 -11.89
N PRO A 443 -17.95 20.49 -10.84
CA PRO A 443 -16.54 20.51 -10.47
C PRO A 443 -16.08 19.12 -10.02
N LEU A 444 -14.78 18.86 -10.19
CA LEU A 444 -14.19 17.58 -9.80
C LEU A 444 -14.17 17.39 -8.27
N THR A 445 -14.44 16.16 -7.82
CA THR A 445 -14.10 15.71 -6.46
C THR A 445 -12.58 15.72 -6.26
N LEU A 446 -12.10 15.58 -5.03
CA LEU A 446 -10.66 15.57 -4.75
C LEU A 446 -9.97 14.39 -5.48
N ALA A 447 -10.54 13.18 -5.41
CA ALA A 447 -9.98 12.01 -6.09
C ALA A 447 -9.96 12.18 -7.63
N GLN A 448 -11.03 12.75 -8.20
CA GLN A 448 -11.10 13.07 -9.62
C GLN A 448 -10.05 14.12 -10.02
N TYR A 449 -9.85 15.16 -9.21
CA TYR A 449 -8.86 16.18 -9.47
C TYR A 449 -7.43 15.62 -9.44
N LEU A 450 -7.12 14.79 -8.46
CA LEU A 450 -5.81 14.12 -8.35
C LEU A 450 -5.53 13.25 -9.58
N PHE A 451 -6.52 12.49 -10.07
CA PHE A 451 -6.36 11.74 -11.32
C PHE A 451 -6.27 12.64 -12.54
N ALA A 452 -7.14 13.66 -12.63
CA ALA A 452 -7.23 14.54 -13.79
C ALA A 452 -5.93 15.33 -14.00
N TYR A 453 -5.41 15.96 -12.96
CA TYR A 453 -4.30 16.93 -13.06
C TYR A 453 -2.96 16.40 -12.56
N LYS A 454 -2.96 15.43 -11.64
CA LYS A 454 -1.74 14.92 -10.99
C LYS A 454 -1.42 13.48 -11.39
N ASP A 455 -2.23 12.90 -12.27
CA ASP A 455 -2.09 11.52 -12.75
C ASP A 455 -1.98 10.49 -11.61
N SER A 456 -2.65 10.78 -10.48
CA SER A 456 -2.56 9.94 -9.29
C SER A 456 -3.86 9.20 -9.04
N ILE A 457 -3.76 7.87 -8.97
CA ILE A 457 -4.82 6.94 -8.58
C ILE A 457 -4.48 6.18 -7.30
N TYR A 458 -3.46 6.64 -6.57
CA TYR A 458 -2.88 5.87 -5.48
C TYR A 458 -3.85 5.69 -4.30
N ILE A 459 -4.48 6.77 -3.82
CA ILE A 459 -5.48 6.66 -2.73
C ILE A 459 -6.65 5.75 -3.16
N PRO A 460 -7.25 5.91 -4.36
CA PRO A 460 -8.24 4.95 -4.84
C PRO A 460 -7.78 3.50 -4.90
N ALA A 461 -6.53 3.24 -5.31
CA ALA A 461 -5.97 1.90 -5.33
C ALA A 461 -5.86 1.30 -3.91
N VAL A 462 -5.38 2.08 -2.94
CA VAL A 462 -5.28 1.66 -1.53
C VAL A 462 -6.68 1.46 -0.92
N LYS A 463 -7.63 2.35 -1.19
CA LYS A 463 -9.03 2.20 -0.75
C LYS A 463 -9.72 1.00 -1.39
N ALA A 464 -9.40 0.68 -2.65
CA ALA A 464 -9.84 -0.56 -3.28
C ALA A 464 -9.30 -1.79 -2.53
N GLN A 465 -8.02 -1.79 -2.13
CA GLN A 465 -7.48 -2.89 -1.31
C GLN A 465 -8.19 -3.01 0.05
N ALA A 466 -8.51 -1.90 0.71
CA ALA A 466 -9.26 -1.93 1.97
C ALA A 466 -10.62 -2.62 1.80
N ARG A 467 -11.42 -2.20 0.80
CA ARG A 467 -12.72 -2.83 0.47
C ARG A 467 -12.61 -4.31 0.14
N LEU A 468 -11.53 -4.69 -0.55
CA LEU A 468 -11.26 -6.09 -0.90
C LEU A 468 -10.97 -6.94 0.33
N LEU A 469 -10.25 -6.40 1.32
CA LEU A 469 -10.02 -7.04 2.61
C LEU A 469 -11.31 -7.16 3.41
N ASP A 470 -12.09 -6.08 3.49
CA ASP A 470 -13.36 -6.05 4.22
C ASP A 470 -14.40 -7.00 3.63
N LYS A 471 -14.50 -7.06 2.30
CA LYS A 471 -15.36 -8.04 1.61
C LYS A 471 -14.89 -9.48 1.83
N GLY A 472 -13.58 -9.70 1.90
CA GLY A 472 -13.00 -11.04 2.03
C GLY A 472 -13.10 -11.61 3.45
N LEU A 473 -12.92 -10.77 4.47
CA LEU A 473 -12.71 -11.21 5.85
C LEU A 473 -13.68 -10.58 6.86
N GLY A 474 -14.56 -9.70 6.43
CA GLY A 474 -15.47 -8.91 7.26
C GLY A 474 -14.93 -7.50 7.51
N ALA A 475 -15.82 -6.51 7.45
CA ALA A 475 -15.48 -5.10 7.63
C ALA A 475 -14.77 -4.84 8.97
N GLY A 476 -13.69 -4.05 8.95
CA GLY A 476 -12.94 -3.68 10.16
C GLY A 476 -12.05 -4.80 10.73
N THR A 477 -12.04 -5.98 10.09
CA THR A 477 -11.20 -7.11 10.52
C THR A 477 -9.74 -6.82 10.24
N CYS A 478 -9.43 -6.39 9.01
CA CYS A 478 -8.06 -6.13 8.55
C CYS A 478 -7.77 -4.64 8.30
N THR A 479 -8.80 -3.81 8.38
CA THR A 479 -8.76 -2.37 8.08
C THR A 479 -9.33 -1.61 9.27
N GLU A 480 -9.06 -0.32 9.36
CA GLU A 480 -9.76 0.53 10.32
C GLU A 480 -11.21 0.75 9.86
N GLN A 481 -12.13 0.90 10.80
CA GLN A 481 -13.51 1.26 10.47
C GLN A 481 -13.50 2.61 9.74
N ASN A 482 -14.28 2.71 8.65
CA ASN A 482 -14.40 3.93 7.85
C ASN A 482 -13.05 4.39 7.25
N PHE A 483 -12.18 3.45 6.86
CA PHE A 483 -10.86 3.75 6.31
C PHE A 483 -10.92 4.76 5.14
N LEU A 484 -10.39 5.97 5.38
CA LEU A 484 -10.40 7.11 4.45
C LEU A 484 -11.83 7.51 4.01
N GLU A 485 -12.74 7.61 4.99
CA GLU A 485 -14.12 8.08 4.82
C GLU A 485 -14.41 9.23 5.78
N LEU A 486 -15.07 10.28 5.27
CA LEU A 486 -15.30 11.55 5.96
C LEU A 486 -16.74 11.71 6.46
#